data_AF-A0A1H9MIM3-F1
#
_entry.id   AF-A0A1H9MIM3-F1
#
_cell.length_a   1.000
_cell.length_b   1.000
_cell.length_c   1.000
_cell.angle_alpha   90.00
_cell.angle_beta   90.00
_cell.angle_gamma   90.00
#
_symmetry.space_group_name_H-M   'P 1'
#
loop_
_entity.id
_entity.type
_entity.pdbx_description
1 polymer ?
#
loop_
_entity_poly.entity_id
_entity_poly.type
_entity_poly.pdbx_seq_one_letter_code
_entity_poly.pdbx_strand_id
1 'polypeptide(L)'
;MVDNQNANLKPCKHCGHMMAKSAKVCPNCGGKNKPPIYKRPWFIAIAVIFVLGLIGGIGGGKSSNSGSSSTTSSKTETTSTSSQEKKEAKTVEEKEEVIEYTHYEVSEMMDDLNGNAMKAQSKYKDQYIEITGRLSNIDSDGKYISVTRSDDEWAILGVHCTIKTEDQRNQIMDMTIGDTVTIRGKCTDVGEVLGYYLDIQEID
;
A
#
# COMPACT_ATOMS: atom_id res chain seq x y z
N MET A 1 45.85 -32.01 2.39
CA MET A 1 44.89 -32.16 1.28
C MET A 1 44.48 -30.76 0.87
N VAL A 2 44.72 -30.39 -0.38
CA VAL A 2 44.50 -29.03 -0.90
C VAL A 2 43.02 -28.87 -1.23
N ASP A 3 42.39 -27.83 -0.68
CA ASP A 3 40.96 -27.54 -0.82
C ASP A 3 40.57 -27.22 -2.26
N ASN A 4 39.80 -28.14 -2.85
CA ASN A 4 39.12 -27.96 -4.12
C ASN A 4 37.75 -27.29 -3.91
N GLN A 5 37.69 -25.96 -3.88
CA GLN A 5 36.41 -25.20 -3.86
C GLN A 5 36.40 -23.94 -4.76
N ASN A 6 36.92 -24.03 -5.98
CA ASN A 6 36.91 -22.88 -6.91
C ASN A 6 35.91 -23.00 -8.07
N ALA A 7 34.59 -22.97 -7.78
CA ALA A 7 33.57 -22.77 -8.83
C ALA A 7 32.42 -21.81 -8.44
N ASN A 8 32.39 -21.33 -7.20
CA ASN A 8 31.25 -20.56 -6.67
C ASN A 8 31.63 -19.21 -6.05
N LEU A 9 32.68 -18.56 -6.55
CA LEU A 9 33.05 -17.21 -6.13
C LEU A 9 32.65 -16.16 -7.18
N LYS A 10 32.24 -14.98 -6.72
CA LYS A 10 32.00 -13.77 -7.52
C LYS A 10 32.71 -12.59 -6.85
N PRO A 11 33.26 -11.63 -7.62
CA PRO A 11 33.80 -10.41 -7.05
C PRO A 11 32.68 -9.55 -6.45
N CYS A 12 32.98 -8.92 -5.32
CA CYS A 12 32.14 -7.89 -4.75
C CYS A 12 32.14 -6.65 -5.66
N LYS A 13 30.95 -6.14 -6.01
CA LYS A 13 30.81 -4.94 -6.87
C LYS A 13 31.29 -3.65 -6.20
N HIS A 14 31.48 -3.64 -4.88
CA HIS A 14 31.85 -2.45 -4.10
C HIS A 14 33.34 -2.40 -3.79
N CYS A 15 33.93 -3.52 -3.38
CA CYS A 15 35.33 -3.58 -2.94
C CYS A 15 36.21 -4.57 -3.72
N GLY A 16 35.66 -5.26 -4.72
CA GLY A 16 36.40 -6.21 -5.57
C GLY A 16 36.76 -7.55 -4.92
N HIS A 17 36.57 -7.70 -3.60
CA HIS A 17 36.94 -8.92 -2.89
C HIS A 17 36.11 -10.14 -3.33
N MET A 18 36.74 -11.33 -3.36
CA MET A 18 36.07 -12.56 -3.80
C MET A 18 35.15 -13.10 -2.70
N MET A 19 33.93 -13.48 -3.08
CA MET A 19 32.91 -13.95 -2.15
C MET A 19 32.06 -15.05 -2.76
N ALA A 20 31.44 -15.88 -1.92
CA ALA A 20 30.49 -16.88 -2.39
C ALA A 20 29.36 -16.27 -3.25
N LYS A 21 28.97 -16.92 -4.34
CA LYS A 21 27.89 -16.46 -5.24
C LYS A 21 26.55 -16.25 -4.51
N SER A 22 26.30 -17.03 -3.46
CA SER A 22 25.12 -16.96 -2.59
C SER A 22 25.14 -15.79 -1.59
N ALA A 23 26.30 -15.19 -1.32
CA ALA A 23 26.40 -14.07 -0.39
C ALA A 23 25.63 -12.85 -0.92
N LYS A 24 24.62 -12.42 -0.16
CA LYS A 24 23.77 -11.25 -0.43
C LYS A 24 24.44 -9.95 0.03
N VAL A 25 25.29 -10.03 1.04
CA VAL A 25 26.02 -8.91 1.66
C VAL A 25 27.50 -9.28 1.72
N CYS A 26 28.37 -8.33 1.44
CA CYS A 26 29.82 -8.51 1.54
C CYS A 26 30.26 -8.52 3.00
N PRO A 27 31.02 -9.54 3.48
CA PRO A 27 31.53 -9.56 4.85
C PRO A 27 32.69 -8.58 5.07
N ASN A 28 33.37 -8.14 4.00
CA ASN A 28 34.52 -7.24 4.10
C ASN A 28 34.12 -5.75 4.08
N CYS A 29 33.14 -5.36 3.26
CA CYS A 29 32.73 -3.96 3.12
C CYS A 29 31.26 -3.68 3.44
N GLY A 30 30.46 -4.68 3.79
CA GLY A 30 29.03 -4.52 4.04
C GLY A 30 28.19 -4.23 2.78
N GLY A 31 28.80 -4.13 1.61
CA GLY A 31 28.11 -3.83 0.35
C GLY A 31 27.09 -4.91 -0.05
N LYS A 32 25.86 -4.50 -0.37
CA LYS A 32 24.80 -5.41 -0.86
C LYS A 32 25.11 -5.78 -2.32
N ASN A 33 25.30 -7.07 -2.60
CA ASN A 33 25.58 -7.60 -3.95
C ASN A 33 24.47 -8.55 -4.42
N LYS A 34 23.22 -8.07 -4.31
CA LYS A 34 22.03 -8.79 -4.76
C LYS A 34 21.91 -8.63 -6.29
N PRO A 35 21.62 -9.70 -7.04
CA PRO A 35 21.32 -9.57 -8.46
C PRO A 35 20.06 -8.71 -8.62
N PRO A 36 20.03 -7.80 -9.60
CA PRO A 36 18.87 -6.96 -9.82
C PRO A 36 17.65 -7.80 -10.23
N ILE A 37 16.46 -7.31 -9.87
CA ILE A 37 15.20 -8.05 -9.97
C ILE A 37 14.92 -8.50 -11.41
N TYR A 38 15.27 -7.66 -12.40
CA TYR A 38 15.08 -7.93 -13.83
C TYR A 38 15.90 -9.10 -14.41
N LYS A 39 16.88 -9.63 -13.67
CA LYS A 39 17.66 -10.82 -14.07
C LYS A 39 17.15 -12.12 -13.45
N ARG A 40 16.08 -12.07 -12.66
CA ARG A 40 15.50 -13.26 -12.04
C ARG A 40 14.59 -13.99 -13.05
N PRO A 41 14.66 -15.32 -13.15
CA PRO A 41 13.93 -16.07 -14.18
C PRO A 41 12.40 -15.88 -14.13
N TRP A 42 11.82 -15.75 -12.93
CA TRP A 42 10.38 -15.47 -12.77
C TRP A 42 9.95 -14.10 -13.34
N PHE A 43 10.80 -13.07 -13.23
CA PHE A 43 10.52 -11.74 -13.77
C PHE A 43 10.56 -11.75 -15.31
N ILE A 44 11.48 -12.52 -15.90
CA ILE A 44 11.57 -12.71 -17.35
C ILE A 44 10.31 -13.43 -17.87
N ALA A 45 9.80 -14.44 -17.15
CA ALA A 45 8.57 -15.14 -17.53
C ALA A 45 7.35 -14.21 -17.55
N ILE A 46 7.20 -13.34 -16.56
CA ILE A 46 6.11 -12.34 -16.51
C ILE A 46 6.21 -11.35 -17.68
N ALA A 47 7.41 -10.84 -17.97
CA ALA A 47 7.60 -9.91 -19.07
C ALA A 47 7.23 -10.51 -20.43
N VAL A 48 7.54 -11.80 -20.67
CA VAL A 48 7.18 -12.50 -21.91
C VAL A 48 5.66 -12.67 -22.05
N ILE A 49 4.96 -13.03 -20.97
CA ILE A 49 3.48 -13.12 -20.97
C ILE A 49 2.87 -11.77 -21.31
N PHE A 50 3.39 -10.68 -20.74
CA PHE A 50 2.88 -9.34 -20.99
C PHE A 50 3.08 -8.91 -22.44
N VAL A 51 4.23 -9.20 -23.05
CA VAL A 51 4.51 -8.89 -24.47
C VAL A 51 3.65 -9.74 -25.41
N LEU A 52 3.44 -11.03 -25.12
CA LEU A 52 2.59 -11.89 -25.94
C LEU A 52 1.09 -11.52 -25.82
N GLY A 53 0.65 -11.05 -24.66
CA GLY A 53 -0.71 -10.54 -24.45
C GLY A 53 -1.06 -9.31 -25.29
N LEU A 54 -0.07 -8.52 -25.71
CA LEU A 54 -0.28 -7.34 -26.56
C LEU A 54 -0.38 -7.66 -28.06
N ILE A 55 -0.01 -8.86 -28.49
CA ILE A 55 -0.06 -9.25 -29.93
C ILE A 55 -1.37 -9.98 -30.28
N GLY A 56 -2.18 -10.36 -29.29
CA GLY A 56 -3.44 -11.11 -29.47
C GLY A 56 -4.68 -10.30 -29.89
N GLY A 57 -4.53 -9.14 -30.54
CA GLY A 57 -5.63 -8.21 -30.80
C GLY A 57 -5.63 -7.60 -32.21
N ILE A 58 -5.64 -8.43 -33.26
CA ILE A 58 -6.05 -7.99 -34.61
C ILE A 58 -7.43 -8.59 -34.89
N GLY A 59 -8.46 -7.76 -34.77
CA GLY A 59 -9.86 -8.16 -34.95
C GLY A 59 -10.85 -7.01 -34.92
N GLY A 60 -10.75 -6.08 -35.88
CA GLY A 60 -11.90 -5.35 -36.43
C GLY A 60 -12.37 -4.04 -35.79
N GLY A 61 -12.23 -2.92 -36.54
CA GLY A 61 -13.40 -2.07 -36.81
C GLY A 61 -13.50 -0.64 -36.24
N LYS A 62 -12.79 0.30 -36.88
CA LYS A 62 -13.29 1.60 -37.42
C LYS A 62 -13.63 2.80 -36.48
N SER A 63 -12.75 3.80 -36.59
CA SER A 63 -12.97 5.28 -36.62
C SER A 63 -13.54 5.97 -35.36
N SER A 64 -12.86 6.95 -34.77
CA SER A 64 -12.63 8.24 -35.42
C SER A 64 -11.47 9.06 -34.83
N ASN A 65 -10.93 9.85 -35.76
CA ASN A 65 -9.85 10.80 -35.68
C ASN A 65 -10.11 11.97 -34.71
N SER A 66 -9.13 12.29 -33.86
CA SER A 66 -8.78 13.67 -33.53
C SER A 66 -7.29 13.74 -33.19
N GLY A 67 -6.51 14.17 -34.17
CA GLY A 67 -5.13 14.55 -33.97
C GLY A 67 -5.02 15.94 -33.35
N SER A 68 -4.02 16.14 -32.51
CA SER A 68 -3.11 17.27 -32.66
C SER A 68 -1.81 17.00 -31.89
N SER A 69 -0.71 16.90 -32.63
CA SER A 69 0.66 17.26 -32.22
C SER A 69 0.66 18.71 -31.67
N SER A 70 1.62 19.25 -30.91
CA SER A 70 3.07 19.05 -30.86
C SER A 70 3.66 20.01 -29.80
N THR A 71 4.78 19.62 -29.18
CA THR A 71 6.04 20.42 -29.05
C THR A 71 6.10 21.64 -28.08
N THR A 72 6.78 21.42 -26.95
CA THR A 72 8.04 22.10 -26.51
C THR A 72 8.04 23.51 -25.88
N SER A 73 8.69 23.53 -24.70
CA SER A 73 9.66 24.55 -24.18
C SER A 73 9.22 25.79 -23.39
N SER A 74 9.88 25.88 -22.22
CA SER A 74 10.63 27.02 -21.68
C SER A 74 9.96 28.08 -20.81
N LYS A 75 10.27 27.97 -19.52
CA LYS A 75 11.07 28.89 -18.68
C LYS A 75 10.51 30.27 -18.27
N THR A 76 10.77 30.55 -16.99
CA THR A 76 11.08 31.85 -16.34
C THR A 76 9.92 32.39 -15.50
N GLU A 77 9.94 32.09 -14.20
CA GLU A 77 10.37 32.96 -13.07
C GLU A 77 9.41 34.13 -12.82
N THR A 78 9.00 34.30 -11.55
CA THR A 78 9.17 35.55 -10.78
C THR A 78 8.62 35.37 -9.35
N THR A 79 9.55 35.37 -8.40
CA THR A 79 9.52 36.07 -7.10
C THR A 79 8.36 35.82 -6.13
N SER A 80 8.63 34.99 -5.11
CA SER A 80 7.86 34.96 -3.87
C SER A 80 8.67 35.65 -2.77
N THR A 81 8.27 36.88 -2.47
CA THR A 81 8.76 37.67 -1.34
C THR A 81 8.24 37.06 -0.03
N SER A 82 9.19 36.77 0.86
CA SER A 82 8.98 36.47 2.27
C SER A 82 8.37 37.68 2.99
N SER A 83 7.32 37.45 3.76
CA SER A 83 6.98 38.28 4.92
C SER A 83 6.31 37.40 5.97
N GLN A 84 7.08 37.16 7.03
CA GLN A 84 6.61 36.66 8.30
C GLN A 84 5.62 37.65 8.90
N GLU A 85 4.44 37.16 9.31
CA GLU A 85 3.60 37.83 10.29
C GLU A 85 3.39 36.88 11.47
N LYS A 86 3.51 37.46 12.66
CA LYS A 86 3.49 36.85 13.99
C LYS A 86 2.14 37.19 14.63
N LYS A 87 1.66 36.26 15.48
CA LYS A 87 0.43 36.27 16.31
C LYS A 87 -0.74 35.61 15.58
N GLU A 88 -1.53 34.75 16.18
CA GLU A 88 -2.00 34.73 17.57
C GLU A 88 -2.44 33.29 17.89
N ALA A 89 -2.15 32.84 19.12
CA ALA A 89 -2.66 31.57 19.63
C ALA A 89 -4.18 31.69 19.81
N LYS A 90 -4.92 31.33 18.77
CA LYS A 90 -6.36 31.14 18.84
C LYS A 90 -6.58 29.76 19.48
N THR A 91 -6.85 29.76 20.78
CA THR A 91 -7.47 28.62 21.45
C THR A 91 -8.79 28.38 20.73
N VAL A 92 -8.83 27.33 19.92
CA VAL A 92 -10.04 26.86 19.29
C VAL A 92 -10.70 26.00 20.35
N GLU A 93 -11.76 26.50 20.99
CA GLU A 93 -12.70 25.63 21.69
C GLU A 93 -13.28 24.68 20.65
N GLU A 94 -12.75 23.46 20.68
CA GLU A 94 -13.22 22.32 19.92
C GLU A 94 -14.61 21.96 20.47
N LYS A 95 -15.64 22.39 19.74
CA LYS A 95 -16.98 21.87 19.90
C LYS A 95 -16.94 20.41 19.45
N GLU A 96 -16.75 19.52 20.42
CA GLU A 96 -16.80 18.07 20.25
C GLU A 96 -18.18 17.69 19.68
N GLU A 97 -18.26 17.50 18.35
CA GLU A 97 -19.41 16.84 17.75
C GLU A 97 -19.32 15.36 18.12
N VAL A 98 -20.31 14.88 18.87
CA VAL A 98 -20.41 13.47 19.22
C VAL A 98 -20.74 12.70 17.95
N ILE A 99 -19.73 12.03 17.39
CA ILE A 99 -19.88 11.11 16.26
C ILE A 99 -20.43 9.80 16.81
N GLU A 100 -21.57 9.35 16.28
CA GLU A 100 -22.13 8.03 16.57
C GLU A 100 -21.60 7.01 15.56
N TYR A 101 -21.08 5.90 16.06
CA TYR A 101 -20.55 4.80 15.25
C TYR A 101 -21.50 3.62 15.32
N THR A 102 -21.89 3.08 14.16
CA THR A 102 -22.55 1.78 14.11
C THR A 102 -21.50 0.68 14.03
N HIS A 103 -21.58 -0.33 14.91
CA HIS A 103 -20.67 -1.46 14.95
C HIS A 103 -21.00 -2.50 13.88
N TYR A 104 -19.96 -3.04 13.24
CA TYR A 104 -20.03 -4.16 12.31
C TYR A 104 -18.82 -5.08 12.49
N GLU A 105 -19.02 -6.38 12.28
CA GLU A 105 -17.91 -7.29 12.06
C GLU A 105 -17.40 -7.15 10.62
N VAL A 106 -16.08 -7.19 10.41
CA VAL A 106 -15.52 -7.21 9.05
C VAL A 106 -16.04 -8.42 8.27
N SER A 107 -16.35 -9.52 8.96
CA SER A 107 -17.05 -10.68 8.38
C SER A 107 -18.42 -10.29 7.80
N GLU A 108 -19.28 -9.58 8.54
CA GLU A 108 -20.58 -9.11 8.00
C GLU A 108 -20.38 -8.21 6.77
N MET A 109 -19.45 -7.26 6.85
CA MET A 109 -19.19 -6.32 5.76
C MET A 109 -18.79 -7.07 4.49
N MET A 110 -17.86 -8.02 4.60
CA MET A 110 -17.41 -8.79 3.44
C MET A 110 -18.52 -9.70 2.87
N ASP A 111 -19.44 -10.21 3.69
CA ASP A 111 -20.60 -10.97 3.21
C ASP A 111 -21.58 -10.07 2.44
N ASP A 112 -21.84 -8.87 2.96
CA ASP A 112 -22.67 -7.86 2.28
C ASP A 112 -22.06 -7.47 0.92
N LEU A 113 -20.74 -7.26 0.86
CA LEU A 113 -20.04 -6.94 -0.39
C LEU A 113 -20.16 -8.06 -1.42
N ASN A 114 -19.90 -9.31 -1.01
CA ASN A 114 -19.96 -10.48 -1.89
C ASN A 114 -21.40 -10.77 -2.34
N GLY A 115 -22.38 -10.55 -1.47
CA GLY A 115 -23.79 -10.75 -1.80
C GLY A 115 -24.34 -9.69 -2.74
N ASN A 116 -24.03 -8.41 -2.49
CA ASN A 116 -24.44 -7.29 -3.34
C ASN A 116 -23.60 -6.04 -3.10
N ALA A 117 -22.57 -5.84 -3.92
CA ALA A 117 -21.67 -4.70 -3.82
C ALA A 117 -22.36 -3.33 -3.92
N MET A 118 -23.42 -3.20 -4.72
CA MET A 118 -24.17 -1.93 -4.83
C MET A 118 -24.91 -1.59 -3.53
N LYS A 119 -25.49 -2.61 -2.89
CA LYS A 119 -26.14 -2.44 -1.58
C LYS A 119 -25.12 -2.14 -0.49
N ALA A 120 -23.98 -2.84 -0.49
CA ALA A 120 -22.89 -2.59 0.44
C ALA A 120 -22.36 -1.15 0.30
N GLN A 121 -22.10 -0.68 -0.92
CA GLN A 121 -21.67 0.70 -1.15
C GLN A 121 -22.69 1.71 -0.59
N SER A 122 -23.98 1.48 -0.82
CA SER A 122 -25.04 2.35 -0.29
C SER A 122 -25.17 2.31 1.24
N LYS A 123 -24.86 1.16 1.86
CA LYS A 123 -24.94 0.95 3.31
C LYS A 123 -23.76 1.58 4.06
N TYR A 124 -22.55 1.44 3.54
CA TYR A 124 -21.32 1.72 4.29
C TYR A 124 -20.60 2.99 3.86
N LYS A 125 -20.63 3.37 2.59
CA LYS A 125 -19.86 4.52 2.09
C LYS A 125 -20.32 5.80 2.78
N ASP A 126 -19.34 6.63 3.13
CA ASP A 126 -19.50 7.89 3.85
C ASP A 126 -20.03 7.79 5.29
N GLN A 127 -20.26 6.58 5.82
CA GLN A 127 -20.70 6.38 7.21
C GLN A 127 -19.51 6.37 8.19
N TYR A 128 -19.76 6.83 9.40
CA TYR A 128 -18.89 6.59 10.55
C TYR A 128 -19.26 5.25 11.19
N ILE A 129 -18.30 4.33 11.20
CA ILE A 129 -18.51 2.95 11.63
C ILE A 129 -17.41 2.51 12.60
N GLU A 130 -17.78 1.58 13.47
CA GLU A 130 -16.84 0.80 14.27
C GLU A 130 -16.75 -0.58 13.64
N ILE A 131 -15.53 -1.05 13.37
CA ILE A 131 -15.30 -2.37 12.80
C ILE A 131 -14.46 -3.21 13.73
N THR A 132 -14.82 -4.49 13.86
CA THR A 132 -14.00 -5.49 14.54
C THR A 132 -13.55 -6.56 13.56
N GLY A 133 -12.27 -6.93 13.61
CA GLY A 133 -11.71 -7.95 12.74
C GLY A 133 -10.27 -8.29 13.08
N ARG A 134 -9.62 -9.06 12.22
CA ARG A 134 -8.26 -9.54 12.40
C ARG A 134 -7.26 -8.64 11.66
N LEU A 135 -6.25 -8.15 12.37
CA LEU A 135 -5.14 -7.39 11.79
C LEU A 135 -4.29 -8.29 10.88
N SER A 136 -4.38 -8.11 9.57
CA SER A 136 -3.73 -9.00 8.58
C SER A 136 -2.47 -8.40 7.96
N ASN A 137 -2.34 -7.08 7.96
CA ASN A 137 -1.17 -6.38 7.43
C ASN A 137 -0.94 -5.07 8.16
N ILE A 138 0.33 -4.71 8.36
CA ILE A 138 0.78 -3.41 8.84
C ILE A 138 1.74 -2.85 7.79
N ASP A 139 1.44 -1.70 7.22
CA ASP A 139 2.31 -1.05 6.25
C ASP A 139 3.62 -0.59 6.90
N SER A 140 4.76 -0.86 6.26
CA SER A 140 6.06 -0.57 6.85
C SER A 140 6.36 0.92 6.99
N ASP A 141 5.68 1.78 6.21
CA ASP A 141 5.79 3.22 6.34
C ASP A 141 4.76 3.77 7.36
N GLY A 142 3.89 2.91 7.91
CA GLY A 142 2.83 3.30 8.84
C GLY A 142 1.71 4.10 8.17
N LYS A 143 1.46 3.90 6.88
CA LYS A 143 0.40 4.62 6.14
C LYS A 143 -0.98 3.99 6.30
N TYR A 144 -1.03 2.67 6.48
CA TYR A 144 -2.28 1.95 6.64
C TYR A 144 -2.07 0.61 7.36
N ILE A 145 -3.16 0.04 7.84
CA ILE A 145 -3.27 -1.37 8.21
C ILE A 145 -4.37 -2.04 7.38
N SER A 146 -4.36 -3.36 7.33
CA SER A 146 -5.47 -4.13 6.76
C SER A 146 -6.12 -4.96 7.85
N VAL A 147 -7.44 -4.86 7.94
CA VAL A 147 -8.26 -5.67 8.84
C VAL A 147 -9.12 -6.59 8.00
N THR A 148 -8.99 -7.90 8.21
CA THR A 148 -9.73 -8.92 7.48
C THR A 148 -10.76 -9.56 8.39
N ARG A 149 -11.56 -10.43 7.79
CA ARG A 149 -12.48 -11.29 8.53
C ARG A 149 -11.73 -12.13 9.57
N SER A 150 -12.36 -12.36 10.72
CA SER A 150 -11.80 -13.18 11.80
C SER A 150 -12.09 -14.68 11.64
N ASP A 151 -13.08 -15.03 10.80
CA ASP A 151 -13.51 -16.41 10.53
C ASP A 151 -12.73 -17.10 9.38
N ASP A 152 -11.79 -16.40 8.75
CA ASP A 152 -10.95 -16.92 7.66
C ASP A 152 -9.50 -16.42 7.78
N GLU A 153 -8.61 -17.27 8.29
CA GLU A 153 -7.18 -16.97 8.46
C GLU A 153 -6.43 -16.75 7.12
N TRP A 154 -7.02 -17.17 5.99
CA TRP A 154 -6.46 -16.98 4.65
C TRP A 154 -7.09 -15.80 3.90
N ALA A 155 -7.98 -15.05 4.54
CA ALA A 155 -8.57 -13.86 3.95
C ALA A 155 -7.47 -12.83 3.60
N ILE A 156 -7.40 -12.49 2.32
CA ILE A 156 -6.48 -11.47 1.79
C ILE A 156 -7.17 -10.14 1.49
N LEU A 157 -8.51 -10.11 1.52
CA LEU A 157 -9.33 -8.92 1.29
C LEU A 157 -10.14 -8.60 2.54
N GLY A 158 -10.39 -7.31 2.76
CA GLY A 158 -11.04 -6.81 3.96
C GLY A 158 -11.20 -5.30 3.90
N VAL A 159 -10.80 -4.64 4.98
CA VAL A 159 -10.81 -3.18 5.11
C VAL A 159 -9.38 -2.66 5.10
N HIS A 160 -9.10 -1.74 4.19
CA HIS A 160 -7.89 -0.93 4.17
C HIS A 160 -8.10 0.30 5.07
N CYS A 161 -7.44 0.32 6.23
CA CYS A 161 -7.60 1.38 7.22
C CYS A 161 -6.41 2.36 7.15
N THR A 162 -6.65 3.56 6.63
CA THR A 162 -5.66 4.62 6.47
C THR A 162 -5.36 5.27 7.82
N ILE A 163 -4.08 5.31 8.17
CA ILE A 163 -3.58 5.98 9.38
C ILE A 163 -3.45 7.48 9.08
N LYS A 164 -4.01 8.33 9.93
CA LYS A 164 -4.08 9.78 9.73
C LYS A 164 -3.17 10.57 10.66
N THR A 165 -2.89 10.05 11.86
CA THR A 165 -2.13 10.76 12.90
C THR A 165 -0.95 9.96 13.40
N GLU A 166 0.03 10.65 13.99
CA GLU A 166 1.19 9.99 14.60
C GLU A 166 0.79 9.19 15.86
N ASP A 167 -0.27 9.59 16.56
CA ASP A 167 -0.76 8.87 17.74
C ASP A 167 -1.35 7.51 17.34
N GLN A 168 -2.17 7.47 16.29
CA GLN A 168 -2.66 6.21 15.70
C GLN A 168 -1.49 5.33 15.24
N ARG A 169 -0.49 5.94 14.58
CA ARG A 169 0.71 5.24 14.14
C ARG A 169 1.47 4.61 15.31
N ASN A 170 1.65 5.35 16.41
CA ASN A 170 2.34 4.88 17.61
C ASN A 170 1.59 3.72 18.28
N GLN A 171 0.26 3.81 18.41
CA GLN A 171 -0.56 2.73 18.95
C GLN A 171 -0.45 1.44 18.12
N ILE A 172 -0.42 1.56 16.79
CA ILE A 172 -0.26 0.42 15.88
C ILE A 172 1.14 -0.22 15.97
N MET A 173 2.18 0.51 16.40
CA MET A 173 3.52 -0.07 16.54
C MET A 173 3.59 -1.19 17.57
N ASP A 174 2.72 -1.15 18.58
CA ASP A 174 2.67 -2.14 19.64
C ASP A 174 1.76 -3.34 19.29
N MET A 175 1.06 -3.28 18.15
CA MET A 175 0.17 -4.35 17.68
C MET A 175 0.91 -5.41 16.88
N THR A 176 0.35 -6.63 16.87
CA THR A 176 0.88 -7.79 16.15
C THR A 176 -0.08 -8.27 15.08
N ILE A 177 0.44 -8.64 13.90
CA ILE A 177 -0.36 -9.30 12.87
C ILE A 177 -0.99 -10.57 13.46
N GLY A 178 -2.30 -10.70 13.31
CA GLY A 178 -3.12 -11.76 13.91
C GLY A 178 -3.98 -11.29 15.08
N ASP A 179 -3.69 -10.13 15.66
CA ASP A 179 -4.51 -9.56 16.74
C ASP A 179 -5.93 -9.26 16.25
N THR A 180 -6.91 -9.45 17.12
CA THR A 180 -8.25 -8.87 16.93
C THR A 180 -8.20 -7.41 17.32
N VAL A 181 -8.63 -6.53 16.42
CA VAL A 181 -8.61 -5.08 16.61
C VAL A 181 -9.99 -4.49 16.38
N THR A 182 -10.31 -3.43 17.12
CA THR A 182 -11.50 -2.62 16.91
C THR A 182 -11.08 -1.23 16.44
N ILE A 183 -11.65 -0.77 15.33
CA ILE A 183 -11.29 0.49 14.69
C ILE A 183 -12.54 1.30 14.44
N ARG A 184 -12.53 2.57 14.86
CA ARG A 184 -13.55 3.54 14.51
C ARG A 184 -13.04 4.48 13.44
N GLY A 185 -13.89 4.78 12.47
CA GLY A 185 -13.55 5.75 11.45
C GLY A 185 -14.61 5.91 10.38
N LYS A 186 -14.27 6.73 9.38
CA LYS A 186 -15.16 6.98 8.25
C LYS A 186 -14.86 5.99 7.13
N CYS A 187 -15.86 5.23 6.69
CA CYS A 187 -15.73 4.45 5.47
C CYS A 187 -15.73 5.40 4.26
N THR A 188 -14.60 5.52 3.57
CA THR A 188 -14.40 6.49 2.49
C THR A 188 -14.72 5.91 1.12
N ASP A 189 -14.55 4.60 0.95
CA ASP A 189 -14.88 3.94 -0.31
C ASP A 189 -15.21 2.46 -0.13
N VAL A 190 -15.96 1.93 -1.10
CA VAL A 190 -16.37 0.52 -1.17
C VAL A 190 -16.18 0.06 -2.61
N GLY A 191 -15.25 -0.86 -2.82
CA GLY A 191 -14.88 -1.39 -4.12
C GLY A 191 -15.05 -2.90 -4.20
N GLU A 192 -15.58 -3.39 -5.31
CA GLU A 192 -15.88 -4.81 -5.54
C GLU A 192 -14.63 -5.70 -5.61
N VAL A 193 -13.45 -5.14 -5.90
CA VAL A 193 -12.20 -5.90 -6.05
C VAL A 193 -11.34 -5.86 -4.77
N LEU A 194 -11.24 -4.69 -4.14
CA LEU A 194 -10.29 -4.44 -3.04
C LEU A 194 -10.96 -4.35 -1.66
N GLY A 195 -12.30 -4.43 -1.59
CA GLY A 195 -13.03 -4.34 -0.34
C GLY A 195 -13.32 -2.90 0.05
N TYR A 196 -13.08 -2.60 1.33
CA TYR A 196 -13.47 -1.34 1.94
C TYR A 196 -12.25 -0.46 2.21
N TYR A 197 -12.47 0.85 2.22
CA TYR A 197 -11.50 1.84 2.66
C TYR A 197 -12.06 2.61 3.84
N LEU A 198 -11.26 2.74 4.89
CA LEU A 198 -11.64 3.43 6.11
C LEU A 198 -10.53 4.40 6.52
N ASP A 199 -10.91 5.62 6.86
CA ASP A 199 -10.02 6.60 7.46
C ASP A 199 -10.14 6.50 8.98
N ILE A 200 -9.06 6.08 9.65
CA ILE A 200 -9.05 5.84 11.10
C ILE A 200 -9.26 7.15 11.85
N GLN A 201 -10.15 7.12 12.85
CA GLN A 201 -10.31 8.17 13.85
C GLN A 201 -9.79 7.70 15.20
N GLU A 202 -10.20 6.51 15.63
CA GLU A 202 -9.83 5.93 16.93
C GLU A 202 -9.54 4.43 16.76
N ILE A 203 -8.67 3.91 17.62
CA ILE A 203 -8.28 2.51 17.68
C ILE A 203 -8.44 2.09 19.14
N ASP A 204 -9.14 0.97 19.37
CA ASP A 204 -9.37 0.38 20.70
C ASP A 204 -8.48 -0.86 20.93
#